data_AF-A0AAN7BEU9-F1
#
_entry.id   AF-A0AAN7BEU9-F1
#
_cell.length_a   1.000
_cell.length_b   1.000
_cell.length_c   1.000
_cell.angle_alpha   90.00
_cell.angle_beta   90.00
_cell.angle_gamma   90.00
#
_symmetry.space_group_name_H-M   'P 1'
#
loop_
_entity.id
_entity.type
_entity.pdbx_description
1 polymer ?
#
loop_
_entity_poly.entity_id
_entity_poly.type
_entity_poly.pdbx_seq_one_letter_code
_entity_poly.pdbx_strand_id
1 'polypeptide(L)'
;ILERAVARYKNFFSLLSNAADHQLVPTVDIDLVWHTHQLSPTCYALFSTSVTQGRLVNHVDSVEDALIQTGFERTESLYHEVFGEDYSICCSWLCEVMRVKGEALLAKDDLTPLRAIISRLNQQSLQLGLSIVLYLAECRCYEDKVSSQSCKVEIVCGGCSACGTQCIN
;
A
#
# COMPACT_ATOMS: atom_id res chain seq x y z
N ILE A 1 -10.59 -2.93 2.56
CA ILE A 1 -9.44 -2.23 1.95
C ILE A 1 -9.56 -0.71 2.04
N LEU A 2 -10.48 -0.04 1.32
CA LEU A 2 -10.51 1.43 1.24
C LEU A 2 -10.69 2.12 2.60
N GLU A 3 -11.65 1.69 3.42
CA GLU A 3 -11.89 2.27 4.75
C GLU A 3 -10.64 2.19 5.66
N ARG A 4 -9.90 1.08 5.56
CA ARG A 4 -8.65 0.89 6.31
C ARG A 4 -7.54 1.81 5.79
N ALA A 5 -7.42 1.97 4.48
CA ALA A 5 -6.47 2.92 3.88
C ALA A 5 -6.77 4.35 4.36
N VAL A 6 -8.05 4.74 4.42
CA VAL A 6 -8.48 6.05 4.95
C VAL A 6 -8.16 6.20 6.44
N ALA A 7 -8.37 5.15 7.25
CA ALA A 7 -8.01 5.18 8.67
C ALA A 7 -6.49 5.33 8.86
N ARG A 8 -5.70 4.53 8.14
CA ARG A 8 -4.23 4.58 8.15
C ARG A 8 -3.70 5.94 7.69
N TYR A 9 -4.33 6.55 6.68
CA TYR A 9 -4.02 7.92 6.24
C TYR A 9 -4.21 8.95 7.35
N LYS A 10 -5.31 8.87 8.13
CA LYS A 10 -5.55 9.77 9.27
C LYS A 10 -4.52 9.56 10.38
N ASN A 11 -4.16 8.31 10.68
CA ASN A 11 -3.12 7.97 11.64
C ASN A 11 -1.77 8.55 11.20
N PHE A 12 -1.41 8.37 9.93
CA PHE A 12 -0.18 8.93 9.35
C PHE A 12 -0.14 10.46 9.45
N PHE A 13 -1.24 11.16 9.15
CA PHE A 13 -1.34 12.61 9.35
C PHE A 13 -1.19 13.05 10.80
N SER A 14 -1.61 12.20 11.75
CA SER A 14 -1.44 12.45 13.17
C SER A 14 0.03 12.35 13.59
N LEU A 15 0.81 11.44 12.98
CA LEU A 15 2.27 11.37 13.18
C LEU A 15 2.96 12.64 12.66
N LEU A 16 2.50 13.15 11.51
CA LEU A 16 2.98 14.41 10.95
C LEU A 16 2.65 15.64 11.82
N SER A 17 1.82 15.52 12.86
CA SER A 17 1.51 16.67 13.72
C SER A 17 2.73 17.17 14.53
N ASN A 18 3.73 16.31 14.75
CA ASN A 18 4.96 16.68 15.43
C ASN A 18 5.98 17.30 14.47
N ALA A 19 6.51 18.47 14.84
CA ALA A 19 7.45 19.23 14.03
C ALA A 19 8.84 18.56 13.87
N ALA A 20 9.12 17.42 14.52
CA ALA A 20 10.39 16.70 14.37
C ALA A 20 10.37 15.67 13.22
N ASP A 21 9.20 15.42 12.61
CA ASP A 21 8.95 14.27 11.73
C ASP A 21 8.88 14.66 10.24
N HIS A 22 9.90 15.38 9.77
CA HIS A 22 9.98 15.90 8.39
C HIS A 22 10.31 14.83 7.33
N GLN A 23 10.51 13.58 7.73
CA GLN A 23 10.91 12.47 6.85
C GLN A 23 10.09 11.21 7.12
N LEU A 24 8.78 11.36 7.27
CA LEU A 24 7.88 10.20 7.27
C LEU A 24 7.51 9.83 5.84
N VAL A 25 7.52 8.53 5.54
CA VAL A 25 7.28 7.98 4.20
C VAL A 25 5.96 7.21 4.22
N PRO A 26 4.95 7.60 3.43
CA PRO A 26 3.68 6.88 3.36
C PRO A 26 3.83 5.50 2.70
N THR A 27 3.05 4.50 3.12
CA THR A 27 2.84 3.29 2.31
C THR A 27 1.96 3.61 1.10
N VAL A 28 2.00 2.77 0.05
CA VAL A 28 1.23 2.98 -1.20
C VAL A 28 -0.26 3.22 -0.97
N ASP A 29 -0.90 2.51 -0.03
CA ASP A 29 -2.31 2.71 0.28
C ASP A 29 -2.60 4.06 0.96
N ILE A 30 -1.70 4.53 1.83
CA ILE A 30 -1.78 5.87 2.44
C ILE A 30 -1.56 6.95 1.39
N ASP A 31 -0.54 6.77 0.55
CA ASP A 31 -0.13 7.72 -0.49
C ASP A 31 -1.24 7.94 -1.53
N LEU A 32 -1.89 6.87 -1.99
CA LEU A 32 -3.04 6.96 -2.90
C LEU A 32 -4.21 7.73 -2.29
N VAL A 33 -4.52 7.51 -1.01
CA VAL A 33 -5.56 8.29 -0.30
C VAL A 33 -5.15 9.75 -0.20
N TRP A 34 -3.87 10.01 0.09
CA TRP A 34 -3.34 11.37 0.19
C TRP A 34 -3.46 12.13 -1.14
N HIS A 35 -2.95 11.58 -2.24
CA HIS A 35 -3.08 12.18 -3.57
C HIS A 35 -4.55 12.39 -3.95
N THR A 36 -5.44 11.45 -3.61
CA THR A 36 -6.88 11.62 -3.85
C THR A 36 -7.46 12.78 -3.03
N HIS A 37 -7.06 12.95 -1.77
CA HIS A 37 -7.53 14.05 -0.92
C HIS A 37 -7.06 15.41 -1.45
N GLN A 38 -5.84 15.50 -2.00
CA GLN A 38 -5.31 16.73 -2.60
C GLN A 38 -6.12 17.21 -3.83
N LEU A 39 -6.90 16.34 -4.49
CA LEU A 39 -7.82 16.73 -5.56
C LEU A 39 -8.97 17.64 -5.07
N SER A 40 -9.15 17.79 -3.75
CA SER A 40 -10.04 18.77 -3.14
C SER A 40 -9.23 19.77 -2.28
N PRO A 41 -8.62 20.80 -2.90
CA PRO A 41 -7.62 21.65 -2.23
C PRO A 41 -8.12 22.32 -0.95
N THR A 42 -9.37 22.80 -0.93
CA THR A 42 -9.95 23.44 0.25
C THR A 42 -10.13 22.45 1.40
N CYS A 43 -10.69 21.27 1.12
CA CYS A 43 -10.86 20.21 2.13
C CYS A 43 -9.51 19.74 2.65
N TYR A 44 -8.54 19.55 1.75
CA TYR A 44 -7.18 19.16 2.10
C TYR A 44 -6.50 20.16 3.02
N ALA A 45 -6.56 21.46 2.68
CA ALA A 45 -5.95 22.50 3.48
C ALA A 45 -6.57 22.61 4.88
N LEU A 46 -7.91 22.54 4.98
CA LEU A 46 -8.60 22.55 6.27
C LEU A 46 -8.23 21.33 7.12
N PHE A 47 -8.25 20.14 6.54
CA PHE A 47 -7.87 18.92 7.24
C PHE A 47 -6.41 18.98 7.71
N SER A 48 -5.48 19.25 6.80
CA SER A 48 -4.04 19.30 7.10
C SER A 48 -3.75 20.27 8.24
N THR A 49 -4.24 21.50 8.14
CA THR A 49 -4.01 22.53 9.17
C THR A 49 -4.69 22.19 10.49
N SER A 50 -5.87 21.56 10.47
CA SER A 50 -6.53 21.12 11.70
C SER A 50 -5.76 20.03 12.46
N VAL A 51 -5.17 19.06 11.74
CA VAL A 51 -4.48 17.92 12.35
C VAL A 51 -3.03 18.25 12.71
N THR A 52 -2.39 19.16 11.97
CA THR A 52 -0.96 19.48 12.13
C THR A 52 -0.71 20.87 12.71
N GLN A 53 -1.59 21.33 13.60
CA GLN A 53 -1.43 22.57 14.37
C GLN A 53 -1.17 23.81 13.50
N GLY A 54 -1.95 23.96 12.43
CA GLY A 54 -1.87 25.10 11.51
C GLY A 54 -0.93 24.90 10.32
N ARG A 55 -0.26 23.75 10.20
CA ARG A 55 0.64 23.46 9.08
C ARG A 55 -0.09 22.87 7.87
N LEU A 56 0.27 23.35 6.68
CA LEU A 56 -0.07 22.65 5.45
C LEU A 56 1.04 21.66 5.16
N VAL A 57 0.72 20.36 5.16
CA VAL A 57 1.68 19.33 4.80
C VAL A 57 1.81 19.35 3.28
N ASN A 58 3.04 19.50 2.78
CA ASN A 58 3.33 19.41 1.36
C ASN A 58 3.86 18.02 1.05
N HIS A 59 3.41 17.43 -0.06
CA HIS A 59 3.94 16.18 -0.57
C HIS A 59 5.07 16.52 -1.54
N VAL A 60 6.28 16.01 -1.29
CA VAL A 60 7.44 16.21 -2.18
C VAL A 60 7.76 14.86 -2.81
N ASP A 61 7.35 14.68 -4.07
CA ASP A 61 7.44 13.40 -4.79
C ASP A 61 8.89 12.97 -5.10
N SER A 62 9.85 13.90 -4.99
CA SER A 62 11.26 13.66 -5.31
C SER A 62 12.13 13.70 -4.07
N VAL A 63 12.57 12.54 -3.62
CA VAL A 63 13.59 12.34 -2.58
C VAL A 63 14.55 11.24 -3.04
N GLU A 64 15.80 11.34 -2.61
CA GLU A 64 16.85 10.35 -2.91
C GLU A 64 16.53 8.99 -2.27
N ASP A 65 16.73 7.88 -2.99
CA ASP A 65 16.29 6.54 -2.58
C ASP A 65 16.79 6.12 -1.17
N ALA A 66 18.01 6.53 -0.80
CA ALA A 66 18.57 6.25 0.53
C ALA A 66 17.80 6.97 1.67
N LEU A 67 17.23 8.14 1.39
CA LEU A 67 16.39 8.89 2.32
C LEU A 67 14.99 8.26 2.45
N ILE A 68 14.52 7.59 1.39
CA ILE A 68 13.24 6.87 1.40
C ILE A 68 13.32 5.67 2.36
N GLN A 69 14.39 4.86 2.28
CA GLN A 69 14.51 3.67 3.14
C GLN A 69 14.59 4.04 4.63
N THR A 70 15.46 4.99 4.98
CA THR A 70 15.61 5.44 6.37
C THR A 70 14.35 6.14 6.90
N GLY A 71 13.68 6.93 6.06
CA GLY A 71 12.39 7.53 6.39
C GLY A 71 11.29 6.49 6.59
N PHE A 72 11.28 5.43 5.78
CA PHE A 72 10.31 4.34 5.91
C PHE A 72 10.47 3.56 7.21
N GLU A 73 11.69 3.12 7.55
CA GLU A 73 11.98 2.40 8.80
C GLU A 73 11.60 3.22 10.04
N ARG A 74 11.90 4.53 10.00
CA ARG A 74 11.48 5.46 11.06
C ARG A 74 9.97 5.54 11.16
N THR A 75 9.28 5.65 10.03
CA THR A 75 7.81 5.73 10.00
C THR A 75 7.18 4.46 10.54
N GLU A 76 7.68 3.30 10.14
CA GLU A 76 7.21 2.00 10.62
C GLU A 76 7.37 1.88 12.14
N SER A 77 8.55 2.22 12.66
CA SER A 77 8.84 2.19 14.09
C SER A 77 7.89 3.10 14.88
N LEU A 78 7.72 4.35 14.42
CA LEU A 78 6.85 5.33 15.07
C LEU A 78 5.38 4.94 15.00
N TYR A 79 4.92 4.41 13.86
CA TYR A 79 3.56 3.96 13.69
C TYR A 79 3.22 2.81 14.65
N HIS A 80 4.15 1.84 14.80
CA HIS A 80 4.00 0.77 15.77
C HIS A 80 4.02 1.28 17.22
N GLU A 81 4.90 2.22 17.56
CA GLU A 81 4.96 2.81 18.91
C GLU A 81 3.66 3.52 19.30
N VAL A 82 3.09 4.31 18.38
CA VAL A 82 1.92 5.15 18.65
C VAL A 82 0.60 4.36 18.56
N PHE A 83 0.48 3.44 17.60
CA PHE A 83 -0.80 2.76 17.30
C PHE A 83 -0.80 1.26 17.66
N GLY A 84 0.35 0.64 17.91
CA GLY A 84 0.46 -0.81 18.16
C GLY A 84 0.10 -1.67 16.95
N GLU A 85 0.23 -1.11 15.74
CA GLU A 85 -0.19 -1.72 14.48
C GLU A 85 1.01 -1.86 13.52
N ASP A 86 0.96 -2.90 12.66
CA ASP A 86 1.93 -3.05 11.58
C ASP A 86 1.79 -1.94 10.54
N TYR A 87 2.89 -1.25 10.24
CA TYR A 87 2.88 -0.24 9.20
C TYR A 87 2.86 -0.89 7.81
N SER A 88 3.67 -1.92 7.57
CA SER A 88 3.74 -2.59 6.28
C SER A 88 2.68 -3.72 6.16
N ILE A 89 1.59 -3.48 5.43
CA ILE A 89 0.55 -4.50 5.22
C ILE A 89 0.34 -4.88 3.75
N CYS A 90 0.19 -6.18 3.49
CA CYS A 90 -0.19 -6.67 2.18
C CYS A 90 -1.68 -6.36 1.87
N CYS A 91 -1.94 -5.52 0.86
CA CYS A 91 -3.30 -5.20 0.42
C CYS A 91 -3.80 -6.05 -0.76
N SER A 92 -3.12 -7.16 -1.08
CA SER A 92 -3.62 -8.10 -2.10
C SER A 92 -4.99 -8.66 -1.69
N TRP A 93 -5.79 -9.01 -2.70
CA TRP A 93 -7.10 -9.62 -2.50
C TRP A 93 -7.01 -10.86 -1.60
N LEU A 94 -5.97 -11.69 -1.79
CA LEU A 94 -5.72 -12.89 -0.99
C LEU A 94 -5.48 -12.53 0.49
N CYS A 95 -4.58 -11.60 0.78
CA CYS A 95 -4.31 -11.15 2.15
C CYS A 95 -5.55 -10.57 2.81
N GLU A 96 -6.37 -9.83 2.07
CA GLU A 96 -7.61 -9.27 2.61
C GLU A 96 -8.61 -10.34 3.00
N VAL A 97 -8.81 -11.35 2.15
CA VAL A 97 -9.73 -12.45 2.45
C VAL A 97 -9.26 -13.23 3.66
N MET A 98 -7.96 -13.50 3.77
CA MET A 98 -7.37 -14.18 4.93
C MET A 98 -7.58 -13.41 6.24
N ARG A 99 -7.52 -12.06 6.20
CA ARG A 99 -7.81 -11.23 7.38
C ARG A 99 -9.28 -11.27 7.80
N VAL A 100 -10.20 -11.20 6.84
CA VAL A 100 -11.64 -11.14 7.12
C VAL A 100 -12.19 -12.50 7.53
N LYS A 101 -11.69 -13.57 6.91
CA LYS A 101 -12.26 -14.92 7.02
C LYS A 101 -11.41 -15.90 7.84
N GLY A 102 -10.22 -15.49 8.29
CA GLY A 102 -9.26 -16.36 8.95
C GLY A 102 -8.57 -17.32 7.97
N GLU A 103 -7.55 -18.04 8.45
CA GLU A 103 -6.72 -18.93 7.61
C GLU A 103 -7.46 -20.17 7.08
N ALA A 104 -8.65 -20.44 7.61
CA ALA A 104 -9.40 -21.67 7.38
C ALA A 104 -10.03 -21.81 5.98
N LEU A 105 -10.10 -20.73 5.18
CA LEU A 105 -10.89 -20.72 3.94
C LEU A 105 -10.10 -20.63 2.63
N LEU A 106 -8.76 -20.58 2.64
CA LEU A 106 -7.99 -20.51 1.40
C LEU A 106 -6.66 -21.28 1.50
N ALA A 107 -6.71 -22.60 1.35
CA ALA A 107 -5.56 -23.37 0.86
C ALA A 107 -5.31 -23.01 -0.63
N LYS A 108 -4.08 -23.16 -1.15
CA LYS A 108 -3.78 -22.87 -2.58
C LYS A 108 -4.78 -23.53 -3.54
N ASP A 109 -5.27 -24.71 -3.19
CA ASP A 109 -6.23 -25.49 -3.97
C ASP A 109 -7.66 -24.90 -3.98
N ASP A 110 -8.02 -24.14 -2.95
CA ASP A 110 -9.36 -23.53 -2.80
C ASP A 110 -9.50 -22.17 -3.51
N LEU A 111 -8.44 -21.68 -4.18
CA LEU A 111 -8.50 -20.50 -5.05
C LEU A 111 -9.08 -20.81 -6.44
N THR A 112 -9.33 -22.08 -6.75
CA THR A 112 -9.89 -22.55 -8.03
C THR A 112 -11.20 -21.83 -8.42
N PRO A 113 -12.18 -21.61 -7.52
CA PRO A 113 -13.40 -20.88 -7.85
C PRO A 113 -13.13 -19.44 -8.29
N LEU A 114 -12.15 -18.77 -7.68
CA LEU A 114 -11.79 -17.38 -7.97
C LEU A 114 -10.99 -17.28 -9.26
N ARG A 115 -10.06 -18.21 -9.50
CA ARG A 115 -9.38 -18.37 -10.78
C ARG A 115 -10.39 -18.51 -11.93
N ALA A 116 -11.45 -19.30 -11.72
CA ALA A 116 -12.52 -19.47 -12.70
C ALA A 116 -13.34 -18.18 -12.92
N ILE A 117 -13.68 -17.44 -11.87
CA ILE A 117 -14.38 -16.15 -12.00
C ILE A 117 -13.51 -15.14 -12.77
N ILE A 118 -12.24 -15.00 -12.41
CA ILE A 118 -11.31 -14.07 -13.07
C ILE A 118 -11.08 -14.43 -14.53
N SER A 119 -10.91 -15.72 -14.84
CA SER A 119 -10.82 -16.19 -16.22
C SER A 119 -12.04 -15.80 -17.05
N ARG A 120 -13.26 -15.97 -16.50
CA ARG A 120 -14.50 -15.54 -17.16
C ARG A 120 -14.56 -14.02 -17.38
N LEU A 121 -14.21 -13.24 -16.36
CA LEU A 121 -14.20 -11.77 -16.47
C LEU A 121 -13.17 -11.29 -17.51
N ASN A 122 -11.97 -11.88 -17.52
CA ASN A 122 -10.94 -11.56 -18.52
C ASN A 122 -11.42 -11.91 -19.95
N GLN A 123 -12.08 -13.06 -20.11
CA GLN A 123 -12.65 -13.43 -21.41
C GLN A 123 -13.73 -12.43 -21.85
N GLN A 124 -14.59 -11.97 -20.94
CA GLN A 124 -15.59 -10.93 -21.22
C GLN A 124 -14.94 -9.59 -21.58
N SER A 125 -13.93 -9.15 -20.83
CA SER A 125 -13.17 -7.93 -21.14
C SER A 125 -12.59 -7.97 -22.55
N LEU A 126 -11.96 -9.10 -22.94
CA LEU A 126 -11.42 -9.30 -24.28
C LEU A 126 -12.50 -9.23 -25.36
N GLN A 127 -13.66 -9.85 -25.12
CA GLN A 127 -14.79 -9.78 -26.06
C GLN A 127 -15.32 -8.35 -26.24
N LEU A 128 -15.25 -7.53 -25.20
CA LEU A 128 -15.66 -6.13 -25.21
C LEU A 128 -14.55 -5.17 -25.67
N GLY A 129 -13.36 -5.67 -26.00
CA GLY A 129 -12.21 -4.84 -26.41
C GLY A 129 -11.59 -4.03 -25.25
N LEU A 130 -11.85 -4.40 -24.00
CA LEU A 130 -11.28 -3.77 -22.82
C LEU A 130 -9.92 -4.40 -22.50
N SER A 131 -8.89 -3.56 -22.30
CA SER A 131 -7.52 -4.00 -21.97
C SER A 131 -7.33 -4.37 -20.49
N ILE A 132 -8.40 -4.41 -19.70
CA ILE A 132 -8.33 -4.81 -18.29
C ILE A 132 -8.16 -6.33 -18.21
N VAL A 133 -6.95 -6.74 -17.84
CA VAL A 133 -6.64 -8.11 -17.46
C VAL A 133 -6.56 -8.15 -15.94
N LEU A 134 -7.54 -8.80 -15.33
CA LEU A 134 -7.55 -9.07 -13.90
C LEU A 134 -6.62 -10.24 -13.63
N TYR A 135 -5.56 -10.01 -12.88
CA TYR A 135 -4.74 -11.06 -12.32
C TYR A 135 -5.14 -11.30 -10.88
N LEU A 136 -5.15 -12.56 -10.46
CA LEU A 136 -4.99 -12.83 -9.04
C LEU A 136 -3.61 -12.29 -8.67
N ALA A 137 -3.58 -11.29 -7.81
CA ALA A 137 -2.34 -10.89 -7.17
C ALA A 137 -1.88 -12.06 -6.29
N GLU A 138 -1.00 -12.89 -6.83
CA GLU A 138 -0.34 -13.94 -6.08
C GLU A 138 0.55 -13.24 -5.05
N CYS A 139 0.18 -13.39 -3.78
CA CYS A 139 0.88 -12.73 -2.70
C CYS A 139 2.07 -13.58 -2.27
N ARG A 140 3.30 -13.03 -2.38
CA ARG A 140 4.50 -13.66 -1.83
C ARG A 140 4.39 -13.99 -0.33
N CYS A 141 3.73 -13.13 0.46
CA CYS A 141 3.53 -13.40 1.89
C CYS A 141 2.76 -14.71 2.18
N TYR A 142 1.92 -15.18 1.25
CA TYR A 142 1.23 -16.46 1.43
C TYR A 142 2.17 -17.65 1.20
N GLU A 143 3.14 -17.50 0.29
CA GLU A 143 4.17 -18.52 0.09
C GLU A 143 5.09 -18.62 1.31
N ASP A 144 5.44 -17.46 1.90
CA ASP A 144 6.29 -17.37 3.09
C ASP A 144 5.57 -17.83 4.38
N LYS A 145 4.23 -17.84 4.44
CA LYS A 145 3.49 -18.41 5.58
C LYS A 145 3.68 -19.92 5.74
N VAL A 146 4.15 -20.62 4.71
CA VAL A 146 4.56 -22.04 4.80
C VAL A 146 5.96 -22.16 5.45
N SER A 147 6.73 -21.08 5.51
CA SER A 147 8.02 -20.98 6.20
C SER A 147 8.07 -19.74 7.10
N SER A 148 7.37 -19.80 8.23
CA SER A 148 7.40 -18.86 9.36
C SER A 148 8.50 -17.77 9.33
N GLN A 149 8.29 -16.67 8.59
CA GLN A 149 8.98 -15.41 8.85
C GLN A 149 8.20 -14.23 8.29
N SER A 150 8.11 -13.18 9.10
CA SER A 150 7.46 -11.90 8.83
C SER A 150 7.67 -11.44 7.39
N CYS A 151 6.57 -11.10 6.71
CA CYS A 151 6.61 -10.61 5.34
C CYS A 151 7.33 -9.25 5.34
N LYS A 152 8.64 -9.26 5.08
CA LYS A 152 9.37 -8.04 4.73
C LYS A 152 8.77 -7.55 3.42
N VAL A 153 8.02 -6.45 3.49
CA VAL A 153 7.57 -5.73 2.31
C VAL A 153 8.81 -5.10 1.70
N GLU A 154 9.49 -5.79 0.79
CA GLU A 154 10.33 -5.11 -0.18
C GLU A 154 9.41 -4.24 -1.02
N ILE A 155 9.51 -2.92 -0.82
CA ILE A 155 8.85 -1.92 -1.68
C ILE A 155 9.57 -1.97 -3.03
N VAL A 156 9.21 -2.96 -3.85
CA VAL A 156 9.51 -2.94 -5.28
C VAL A 156 8.44 -2.06 -5.89
N CYS A 157 8.70 -0.76 -5.95
CA CYS A 157 8.02 0.15 -6.87
C CYS A 157 8.01 -0.53 -8.24
N GLY A 158 6.84 -0.59 -8.89
CA GLY A 158 6.66 -1.25 -10.17
C GLY A 158 7.60 -0.69 -11.23
N GLY A 159 8.77 -1.31 -11.36
CA GLY A 159 9.71 -1.09 -12.44
C GLY A 159 9.05 -1.56 -13.72
N CYS A 160 8.58 -0.61 -14.50
CA CYS A 160 8.25 -0.79 -15.91
C CYS A 160 9.49 -1.39 -16.61
N SER A 161 9.48 -2.69 -16.88
CA SER A 161 10.52 -3.40 -17.62
C SER A 161 10.39 -3.14 -19.14
N ALA A 162 10.42 -1.86 -19.52
CA ALA A 162 10.35 -1.41 -20.91
C ALA A 162 11.56 -0.61 -21.40
N CYS A 163 12.63 -0.43 -20.61
CA CYS A 163 13.91 0.03 -21.17
C CYS A 163 15.07 -0.89 -20.74
N GLY A 164 15.54 -1.69 -21.69
CA GLY A 164 16.66 -2.61 -21.52
C GLY A 164 18.00 -1.88 -21.56
N THR A 165 18.49 -1.45 -20.39
CA THR A 165 19.89 -1.07 -20.23
C THR A 165 20.46 -1.81 -19.01
N GLN A 166 21.44 -2.69 -19.26
CA GLN A 166 22.16 -3.46 -18.26
C GLN A 166 22.93 -2.54 -17.30
N CYS A 167 22.80 -2.77 -15.99
CA CYS A 167 23.69 -2.22 -14.99
C CYS A 167 25.07 -2.90 -15.11
N ILE A 168 26.11 -2.14 -15.41
CA ILE A 168 27.51 -2.53 -15.22
C ILE A 168 28.01 -1.74 -14.00
N ASN A 169 28.70 -2.46 -13.09
CA ASN A 169 29.20 -2.08 -11.76
C ASN A 169 29.63 -0.63 -11.55
#